data_AF-A0A9D6YQ91-F1
#
_entry.id   AF-A0A9D6YQ91-F1
#
_cell.length_a   1.000
_cell.length_b   1.000
_cell.length_c   1.000
_cell.angle_alpha   90.00
_cell.angle_beta   90.00
_cell.angle_gamma   90.00
#
_symmetry.space_group_name_H-M   'P 1'
#
loop_
_entity.id
_entity.type
_entity.pdbx_description
1 polymer ?
#
loop_
_entity_poly.entity_id
_entity_poly.type
_entity_poly.pdbx_seq_one_letter_code
_entity_poly.pdbx_strand_id
1 'polypeptide(L)' 'MFGFGILSGVTFLPLVGVAFLLTQKGDDEASLRNIRWATLATTLATFALSLVIWSGFD' A
#
# COMPACT_ATOMS: atom_id res chain seq x y z
N MET A 1 -0.90 -23.11 -3.06
CA MET A 1 -1.50 -22.29 -1.98
C MET A 1 -0.46 -21.26 -1.59
N PHE A 2 -0.57 -20.03 -2.09
CA PHE A 2 0.22 -18.94 -1.52
C PHE A 2 -0.17 -18.89 -0.03
N GLY A 3 0.75 -19.25 0.88
CA GLY A 3 0.48 -19.33 2.31
C GLY A 3 0.11 -17.99 2.95
N PHE A 4 0.26 -16.89 2.20
CA PHE A 4 -0.25 -15.58 2.55
C PHE A 4 -1.63 -15.41 1.91
N GLY A 5 -2.68 -15.47 2.72
CA GLY A 5 -4.04 -15.17 2.29
C GLY A 5 -4.20 -13.69 1.92
N ILE A 6 -5.29 -13.35 1.23
CA ILE A 6 -5.60 -11.97 0.83
C ILE A 6 -5.65 -10.99 2.02
N LEU A 7 -6.01 -11.50 3.20
CA LEU A 7 -5.94 -10.79 4.48
C LEU A 7 -4.52 -10.30 4.80
N SER A 8 -3.51 -11.14 4.61
CA SER A 8 -2.12 -10.73 4.79
C SER A 8 -1.73 -9.60 3.83
N GLY A 9 -2.22 -9.64 2.59
CA GLY A 9 -2.05 -8.56 1.63
C GLY A 9 -2.57 -7.23 2.19
N VAL A 10 -3.82 -7.19 2.67
CA VAL A 10 -4.42 -5.96 3.21
C VAL A 10 -3.72 -5.45 4.49
N THR A 11 -3.17 -6.36 5.32
CA THR A 11 -2.51 -6.00 6.57
C THR A 11 -1.07 -5.52 6.38
N PHE A 12 -0.30 -6.17 5.51
CA PHE A 12 1.14 -5.90 5.37
C PHE A 12 1.49 -4.95 4.21
N LEU A 13 0.65 -4.82 3.19
CA LEU A 13 0.90 -3.89 2.08
C LEU A 13 1.11 -2.42 2.53
N PRO A 14 0.35 -1.88 3.50
CA PRO A 14 0.61 -0.53 4.03
C PRO A 14 2.01 -0.39 4.62
N LEU A 15 2.52 -1.43 5.30
CA LEU A 15 3.86 -1.43 5.89
C LEU A 15 4.95 -1.43 4.82
N VAL A 16 4.74 -2.14 3.70
CA VAL A 16 5.64 -2.09 2.55
C VAL A 16 5.66 -0.69 1.94
N GLY A 17 4.50 -0.04 1.81
CA GLY A 17 4.40 1.33 1.35
C GLY A 17 5.16 2.31 2.26
N VAL A 18 5.02 2.17 3.58
CA VAL A 18 5.79 2.98 4.55
C VAL A 18 7.28 2.70 4.45
N ALA A 19 7.69 1.44 4.32
CA ALA A 19 9.10 1.08 4.15
C ALA A 19 9.69 1.71 2.88
N PHE A 20 8.91 1.77 1.79
CA PHE A 20 9.31 2.50 0.58
C PHE A 20 9.49 3.98 0.89
N LEU A 21 8.51 4.64 1.51
CA LEU A 21 8.58 6.06 1.87
C LEU A 21 9.83 6.42 2.70
N LEU A 22 10.29 5.53 3.58
CA LEU A 22 11.52 5.74 4.36
C LEU A 22 12.80 5.84 3.50
N THR A 23 12.76 5.33 2.27
CA THR A 23 13.86 5.46 1.30
C THR A 23 13.84 6.80 0.56
N GLN A 24 12.68 7.45 0.43
CA GLN A 24 12.57 8.82 -0.07
C GLN A 24 12.92 9.81 1.04
N LYS A 25 14.22 10.07 1.22
CA LYS A 25 14.74 11.15 2.07
C LYS A 25 15.19 12.31 1.20
N GLY A 26 14.35 13.32 1.08
CA GLY A 26 14.64 14.57 0.37
C GLY A 26 13.52 15.58 0.58
N ASP A 27 13.89 16.83 0.86
CA ASP A 27 12.95 17.97 1.01
C ASP A 27 12.74 18.73 -0.31
N ASP A 28 13.23 18.18 -1.42
CA ASP A 28 13.01 18.72 -2.75
C ASP A 28 11.59 18.41 -3.26
N GLU A 29 11.06 19.27 -4.12
CA GLU A 29 9.70 19.14 -4.66
C GLU A 29 9.48 17.81 -5.41
N ALA A 30 10.53 17.25 -6.02
CA ALA A 30 10.45 15.96 -6.69
C ALA A 30 10.27 14.80 -5.69
N SER A 31 11.02 14.80 -4.58
CA SER A 31 10.83 13.84 -3.49
C SER A 31 9.43 13.93 -2.87
N LEU A 32 8.96 15.15 -2.56
CA LEU A 32 7.60 15.35 -2.02
C LEU A 32 6.52 14.84 -2.97
N ARG A 33 6.69 15.04 -4.28
CA ARG A 33 5.77 14.50 -5.29
C ARG A 33 5.81 12.98 -5.31
N ASN A 34 6.99 12.37 -5.26
CA ASN A 34 7.13 10.91 -5.21
C ASN A 34 6.48 10.30 -3.96
N ILE A 35 6.69 10.92 -2.80
CA ILE A 35 6.06 10.52 -1.53
C ILE A 35 4.53 10.54 -1.65
N ARG A 36 3.95 11.59 -2.23
CA ARG A 36 2.49 11.70 -2.43
C ARG A 36 1.96 10.61 -3.34
N TRP A 37 2.61 10.38 -4.48
CA TRP A 37 2.20 9.32 -5.42
C TRP A 37 2.36 7.92 -4.82
N ALA A 38 3.45 7.65 -4.10
CA ALA A 38 3.68 6.37 -3.45
C ALA A 38 2.65 6.09 -2.34
N THR A 39 2.34 7.12 -1.53
CA THR A 39 1.31 7.04 -0.49
C THR A 39 -0.05 6.76 -1.12
N LEU A 40 -0.42 7.48 -2.18
CA LEU A 40 -1.69 7.31 -2.89
C LEU A 40 -1.81 5.91 -3.52
N ALA A 41 -0.75 5.42 -4.16
CA ALA A 41 -0.74 4.08 -4.75
C ALA A 41 -0.93 3.00 -3.68
N THR A 42 -0.26 3.14 -2.53
CA THR A 42 -0.39 2.20 -1.41
C THR A 42 -1.81 2.17 -0.84
N THR A 43 -2.43 3.33 -0.64
CA THR A 43 -3.80 3.40 -0.11
C THR A 43 -4.82 2.88 -1.11
N LEU A 44 -4.69 3.22 -2.40
CA LEU A 44 -5.56 2.69 -3.45
C LEU A 44 -5.47 1.16 -3.57
N ALA A 45 -4.25 0.61 -3.53
CA ALA A 45 -4.06 -0.83 -3.58
C ALA A 45 -4.66 -1.53 -2.35
N THR A 46 -4.44 -0.98 -1.15
CA THR A 46 -5.04 -1.50 0.10
C THR A 46 -6.57 -1.44 0.05
N PHE A 47 -7.12 -0.33 -0.44
CA PHE A 47 -8.56 -0.15 -0.61
C PHE A 47 -9.15 -1.14 -1.62
N ALA A 48 -8.50 -1.33 -2.78
CA ALA A 48 -8.94 -2.31 -3.77
C ALA A 48 -8.92 -3.74 -3.20
N LEU A 49 -7.86 -4.11 -2.46
CA LEU A 49 -7.81 -5.40 -1.77
C LEU A 49 -8.95 -5.54 -0.75
N SER A 50 -9.29 -4.47 -0.02
CA SER A 50 -10.41 -4.48 0.91
C SER A 50 -11.76 -4.73 0.22
N LEU A 51 -11.96 -4.18 -0.99
CA LEU A 51 -13.16 -4.44 -1.79
C LEU A 51 -13.23 -5.89 -2.29
N VAL A 52 -12.10 -6.46 -2.71
CA VAL A 52 -12.03 -7.88 -3.11
C VAL A 52 -12.40 -8.78 -1.92
N ILE A 53 -11.88 -8.49 -0.73
CA ILE A 53 -12.26 -9.20 0.49
C ILE A 53 -13.76 -9.06 0.73
N TRP A 54 -14.29 -7.84 0.70
CA TRP A 54 -15.70 -7.58 0.93
C TRP A 54 -16.61 -8.32 -0.06
N SER A 55 -16.22 -8.43 -1.34
CA SER A 55 -16.98 -9.17 -2.35
C SER A 55 -17.06 -10.69 -2.13
N GLY A 56 -16.15 -11.24 -1.32
CA GLY A 56 -16.11 -12.66 -0.97
C GLY A 56 -16.59 -12.96 0.46
N PHE A 57 -17.01 -11.94 1.21
CA PHE A 57 -17.72 -12.11 2.47
C PHE A 57 -19.21 -12.30 2.16
N ASP A 58 -19.71 -13.51 2.38
CA ASP A 58 -21.16 -13.83 2.46
C ASP A 58 -21.69 -13.37 3.84
#